data_AF-A0A0R3PK39-F1
#
_entry.id   AF-A0A0R3PK39-F1
#
_cell.length_a   1.000
_cell.length_b   1.000
_cell.length_c   1.000
_cell.angle_alpha   90.00
_cell.angle_beta   90.00
_cell.angle_gamma   90.00
#
_symmetry.space_group_name_H-M   'P 1'
#
loop_
_entity.id
_entity.type
_entity.pdbx_description
1 polymer ?
#
loop_
_entity_poly.entity_id
_entity_poly.type
_entity_poly.pdbx_seq_one_letter_code
_entity_poly.pdbx_strand_id
1 'polypeptide(L)'
;MKFNRTEDTSSTFQTRVIVGVLIMVNFGNSIIISLEALGPNLVLSLVTSVVNTVIVTLALYGIFAFKPIFVTPNVIAKISLSSAALFHGMQKAESDDSTSVFHFLWLLTSVCLFIWEIHAMFSTTFGIMKEMKLRAYSKPPPSYNQVLQNFLLLILLK
;
A
#
# COMPACT_ATOMS: atom_id res chain seq x y z
N MET A 1 1.76 34.71 -6.24
CA MET A 1 1.15 33.64 -5.41
C MET A 1 2.29 32.82 -4.80
N LYS A 2 2.58 33.00 -3.51
CA LYS A 2 3.73 32.38 -2.84
C LYS A 2 3.29 30.97 -2.43
N PHE A 3 3.71 29.97 -3.19
CA PHE A 3 3.36 28.57 -2.93
C PHE A 3 3.99 28.17 -1.58
N ASN A 4 3.15 27.87 -0.58
CA ASN A 4 3.56 27.48 0.78
C ASN A 4 4.25 26.09 0.71
N ARG A 5 5.55 26.11 0.43
CA ARG A 5 6.37 24.93 0.10
C ARG A 5 6.49 23.92 1.24
N THR A 6 6.23 24.32 2.48
CA THR A 6 6.41 23.53 3.71
C THR A 6 5.15 22.78 4.16
N GLU A 7 3.96 23.31 3.88
CA GLU A 7 2.69 22.62 4.24
C GLU A 7 2.47 21.37 3.38
N ASP A 8 2.85 21.43 2.11
CA ASP A 8 2.52 20.43 1.09
C ASP A 8 3.41 19.16 1.17
N THR A 9 4.64 19.30 1.68
CA THR A 9 5.52 18.15 1.95
C THR A 9 5.14 17.43 3.24
N SER A 10 4.63 18.19 4.23
CA SER A 10 4.16 17.66 5.50
C SER A 10 2.90 16.82 5.33
N SER A 11 1.91 17.33 4.57
CA SER A 11 0.66 16.62 4.27
C SER A 11 0.93 15.30 3.52
N THR A 12 1.79 15.32 2.50
CA THR A 12 2.17 14.14 1.73
C THR A 12 2.88 13.08 2.57
N PHE A 13 3.72 13.50 3.52
CA PHE A 13 4.36 12.58 4.46
C PHE A 13 3.35 11.98 5.46
N GLN A 14 2.47 12.81 6.03
CA GLN A 14 1.42 12.36 6.94
C GLN A 14 0.49 11.32 6.30
N THR A 15 0.02 11.55 5.07
CA THR A 15 -0.82 10.59 4.35
C THR A 15 -0.10 9.25 4.16
N ARG A 16 1.20 9.25 3.85
CA ARG A 16 1.99 8.01 3.72
C ARG A 16 2.17 7.29 5.05
N VAL A 17 2.36 8.01 6.14
CA VAL A 17 2.42 7.41 7.50
C VAL A 17 1.09 6.76 7.85
N ILE A 18 -0.05 7.44 7.60
CA ILE A 18 -1.38 6.89 7.87
C ILE A 18 -1.61 5.61 7.08
N VAL A 19 -1.30 5.60 5.79
CA VAL A 19 -1.42 4.39 4.96
C VAL A 19 -0.45 3.30 5.40
N GLY A 20 0.78 3.66 5.79
CA GLY A 20 1.76 2.71 6.33
C GLY A 20 1.27 2.04 7.62
N VAL A 21 0.67 2.80 8.54
CA VAL A 21 0.05 2.27 9.76
C VAL A 21 -1.11 1.33 9.41
N LEU A 22 -1.96 1.72 8.47
CA LEU A 22 -3.07 0.88 8.00
C LEU A 22 -2.58 -0.46 7.43
N ILE A 23 -1.51 -0.44 6.62
CA ILE A 23 -0.88 -1.65 6.09
C ILE A 23 -0.38 -2.55 7.22
N MET A 24 0.24 -1.98 8.26
CA MET A 24 0.74 -2.73 9.41
C MET A 24 -0.38 -3.34 10.26
N VAL A 25 -1.48 -2.62 10.47
CA VAL A 25 -2.67 -3.15 11.16
C VAL A 25 -3.24 -4.34 10.38
N ASN A 26 -3.38 -4.18 9.07
CA ASN A 26 -3.88 -5.25 8.21
C ASN A 26 -2.87 -6.37 7.94
N PHE A 27 -1.58 -6.16 8.19
CA PHE A 27 -0.60 -7.25 8.21
C PHE A 27 -0.90 -8.20 9.37
N GLY A 28 -1.20 -7.68 10.56
CA GLY A 28 -1.67 -8.51 11.67
C GLY A 28 -2.92 -9.30 11.29
N ASN A 29 -3.87 -8.64 10.64
CA ASN A 29 -5.10 -9.29 10.18
C ASN A 29 -4.84 -10.41 9.14
N SER A 30 -3.93 -10.18 8.18
CA SER A 30 -3.61 -11.21 7.18
C SER A 30 -2.87 -12.40 7.77
N ILE A 31 -2.07 -12.21 8.82
CA ILE A 31 -1.47 -13.30 9.58
C ILE A 31 -2.55 -14.11 10.30
N ILE A 32 -3.44 -13.47 11.07
CA ILE A 32 -4.52 -14.15 11.80
C ILE A 32 -5.37 -15.02 10.86
N ILE A 33 -5.84 -14.45 9.75
CA ILE A 33 -6.66 -15.18 8.76
C ILE A 33 -5.88 -16.34 8.14
N SER A 34 -4.59 -16.14 7.82
CA SER A 34 -3.76 -17.20 7.24
C SER A 34 -3.57 -18.37 8.22
N LEU A 35 -3.33 -18.08 9.50
CA LEU A 35 -3.23 -19.11 10.55
C LEU A 35 -4.54 -19.89 10.71
N GLU A 36 -5.69 -19.20 10.69
CA GLU A 36 -6.99 -19.85 10.76
C GLU A 36 -7.26 -20.75 9.55
N ALA A 37 -6.92 -20.30 8.35
CA ALA A 37 -7.17 -21.03 7.11
C ALA A 37 -6.25 -22.26 6.92
N LEU A 38 -5.01 -22.20 7.42
CA LEU A 38 -3.99 -23.23 7.21
C LEU A 38 -3.97 -24.29 8.34
N GLY A 39 -4.69 -24.04 9.44
CA GLY A 39 -4.81 -24.97 10.55
C GLY A 39 -3.48 -25.19 11.30
N PRO A 40 -3.32 -26.31 12.02
CA PRO A 40 -2.21 -26.52 12.96
C PRO A 40 -0.84 -26.79 12.31
N ASN A 41 -0.72 -26.69 10.98
CA ASN A 41 0.55 -26.94 10.29
C ASN A 41 1.52 -25.78 10.50
N LEU A 42 2.43 -25.96 11.47
CA LEU A 42 3.42 -24.96 11.87
C LEU A 42 4.34 -24.54 10.71
N VAL A 43 4.78 -25.49 9.87
CA VAL A 43 5.68 -25.21 8.75
C VAL A 43 4.99 -24.32 7.73
N LEU A 44 3.75 -24.65 7.37
CA LEU A 44 2.96 -23.88 6.40
C LEU A 44 2.63 -22.48 6.94
N SER A 45 2.31 -22.36 8.23
CA SER A 45 2.06 -21.09 8.90
C SER A 45 3.31 -20.20 8.95
N LEU A 46 4.49 -20.79 9.20
CA LEU A 46 5.75 -20.06 9.21
C LEU A 46 6.14 -19.57 7.81
N VAL A 47 6.01 -20.43 6.79
CA VAL A 47 6.28 -20.05 5.39
C VAL A 47 5.36 -18.92 4.95
N THR A 48 4.06 -19.03 5.21
CA THR A 48 3.09 -17.98 4.84
C THR A 48 3.32 -16.69 5.60
N SER A 49 3.70 -16.73 6.89
CA SER A 49 4.08 -15.55 7.65
C SER A 49 5.32 -14.85 7.04
N VAL A 50 6.35 -15.60 6.67
CA VAL A 50 7.57 -15.04 6.05
C VAL A 50 7.24 -14.41 4.70
N VAL A 51 6.52 -15.12 3.83
CA VAL A 51 6.12 -14.61 2.52
C VAL A 51 5.28 -13.34 2.65
N ASN A 52 4.30 -13.33 3.55
CA ASN A 52 3.46 -12.17 3.81
C ASN A 52 4.27 -10.97 4.34
N THR A 53 5.27 -11.22 5.17
CA THR A 53 6.19 -10.18 5.67
C THR A 53 6.99 -9.54 4.53
N VAL A 54 7.52 -10.35 3.60
CA VAL A 54 8.24 -9.86 2.42
C VAL A 54 7.33 -9.01 1.54
N ILE A 55 6.10 -9.48 1.29
CA ILE A 55 5.11 -8.77 0.47
C ILE A 55 4.73 -7.41 1.09
N VAL A 56 4.49 -7.37 2.40
CA VAL A 56 4.17 -6.12 3.11
C VAL A 56 5.36 -5.16 3.11
N THR A 57 6.58 -5.67 3.27
CA THR A 57 7.80 -4.85 3.19
C THR A 57 7.97 -4.22 1.80
N LEU A 58 7.68 -4.97 0.73
CA LEU A 58 7.66 -4.44 -0.63
C LEU A 58 6.58 -3.36 -0.81
N ALA A 59 5.39 -3.55 -0.26
CA ALA A 59 4.32 -2.55 -0.35
C ALA A 59 4.69 -1.25 0.39
N LEU A 60 5.24 -1.35 1.60
CA LEU A 60 5.76 -0.20 2.33
C LEU A 60 6.84 0.52 1.53
N TYR A 61 7.81 -0.22 0.98
CA TYR A 61 8.81 0.35 0.10
C TYR A 61 8.19 1.06 -1.11
N GLY A 62 7.18 0.46 -1.76
CA GLY A 62 6.47 1.04 -2.89
C GLY A 62 5.83 2.40 -2.59
N ILE A 63 5.24 2.55 -1.41
CA ILE A 63 4.59 3.79 -0.97
C ILE A 63 5.61 4.88 -0.66
N PHE A 64 6.71 4.53 0.00
CA PHE A 64 7.75 5.51 0.33
C PHE A 64 8.61 5.88 -0.89
N ALA A 65 8.78 4.97 -1.86
CA ALA A 65 9.55 5.18 -3.09
C ALA A 65 8.71 5.69 -4.28
N PHE A 66 7.41 5.91 -4.12
CA PHE A 66 6.46 6.34 -5.19
C PHE A 66 6.41 5.39 -6.40
N LYS A 67 6.58 4.09 -6.15
CA LYS A 67 6.61 3.06 -7.20
C LYS A 67 5.44 2.09 -7.00
N PRO A 68 4.29 2.31 -7.67
CA PRO A 68 3.09 1.50 -7.51
C PRO A 68 3.31 0.02 -7.84
N ILE A 69 4.30 -0.30 -8.69
CA ILE A 69 4.62 -1.68 -9.07
C ILE A 69 4.98 -2.57 -7.87
N PHE A 70 5.53 -1.99 -6.80
CA PHE A 70 5.88 -2.75 -5.58
C PHE A 70 4.68 -2.94 -4.64
N VAL A 71 3.55 -2.27 -4.89
CA VAL A 71 2.30 -2.45 -4.14
C VAL A 71 1.49 -3.63 -4.71
N THR A 72 1.65 -3.93 -6.00
CA THR A 72 0.91 -4.99 -6.71
C THR A 72 0.95 -6.36 -6.02
N PRO A 73 2.09 -6.88 -5.54
CA PRO A 73 2.11 -8.18 -4.86
C PRO A 73 1.22 -8.22 -3.60
N ASN A 74 1.14 -7.13 -2.85
CA ASN A 74 0.28 -7.02 -1.65
C ASN A 74 -1.20 -7.03 -2.03
N VAL A 75 -1.56 -6.36 -3.13
CA VAL A 75 -2.94 -6.38 -3.65
C VAL A 75 -3.35 -7.79 -4.05
N ILE A 76 -2.50 -8.49 -4.82
CA ILE A 76 -2.79 -9.87 -5.27
C ILE A 76 -2.93 -10.80 -4.07
N ALA A 77 -1.98 -10.77 -3.14
CA ALA A 77 -2.00 -11.62 -1.95
C ALA A 77 -3.26 -11.41 -1.11
N LYS A 78 -3.67 -10.15 -0.88
CA LYS A 78 -4.87 -9.83 -0.10
C LYS A 78 -6.16 -10.22 -0.81
N ILE A 79 -6.25 -10.05 -2.12
CA ILE A 79 -7.41 -10.52 -2.89
C ILE A 79 -7.52 -12.05 -2.81
N SER A 80 -6.41 -12.77 -3.02
CA SER A 80 -6.40 -14.23 -2.91
C SER A 80 -6.76 -14.72 -1.51
N LEU A 81 -6.18 -14.10 -0.48
CA LEU A 81 -6.48 -14.45 0.92
C LEU A 81 -7.94 -14.13 1.29
N SER A 82 -8.46 -12.99 0.84
CA SER A 82 -9.86 -12.61 1.07
C SER A 82 -10.83 -13.63 0.48
N SER A 83 -10.59 -14.02 -0.78
CA SER A 83 -11.44 -15.01 -1.46
C SER A 83 -11.41 -16.36 -0.74
N ALA A 84 -10.22 -16.83 -0.34
CA ALA A 84 -10.09 -18.08 0.40
C ALA A 84 -10.77 -18.01 1.78
N ALA A 85 -10.57 -16.90 2.50
CA ALA A 85 -11.16 -16.69 3.81
C ALA A 85 -12.69 -16.64 3.78
N LEU A 86 -13.28 -15.94 2.80
CA LEU A 86 -14.73 -15.87 2.64
C LEU A 86 -15.32 -17.25 2.30
N PHE A 87 -14.68 -18.00 1.40
CA PHE A 87 -15.13 -19.36 1.08
C PHE A 87 -15.09 -20.28 2.31
N HIS A 88 -13.99 -20.24 3.06
CA HIS A 88 -13.85 -21.00 4.30
C HIS A 88 -14.91 -20.58 5.35
N GLY A 89 -15.14 -19.27 5.50
CA GLY A 89 -16.15 -18.73 6.40
C GLY A 89 -17.57 -19.14 6.02
N MET A 90 -17.91 -19.15 4.73
CA MET A 90 -19.20 -19.62 4.23
C MET A 90 -19.42 -21.11 4.51
N GLN A 91 -18.42 -21.95 4.21
CA GLN A 91 -18.48 -23.39 4.49
C GLN A 91 -18.69 -23.68 5.98
N LYS A 92 -18.08 -22.85 6.84
CA LYS A 92 -18.23 -22.99 8.29
C LYS A 92 -19.57 -22.44 8.81
N ALA A 93 -20.12 -21.43 8.15
CA ALA A 93 -21.45 -20.90 8.47
C ALA A 93 -22.57 -21.92 8.15
N GLU A 94 -22.35 -22.79 7.17
CA GLU A 94 -23.29 -23.87 6.81
C GLU A 94 -23.33 -25.00 7.85
N SER A 95 -22.37 -25.10 8.78
CA SER A 95 -22.28 -26.22 9.72
C SER A 95 -23.19 -26.10 10.97
N ASP A 96 -24.23 -25.26 10.92
CA ASP A 96 -25.32 -25.12 11.91
C ASP A 96 -24.89 -24.81 13.37
N ASP A 97 -23.67 -24.30 13.56
CA ASP A 97 -23.17 -23.84 14.86
C ASP A 97 -23.43 -22.33 15.03
N SER A 98 -24.05 -21.94 16.13
CA SER A 98 -24.31 -20.53 16.49
C SER A 98 -23.06 -19.64 16.48
N THR A 99 -21.87 -20.19 16.73
CA THR A 99 -20.61 -19.43 16.73
C THR A 99 -20.09 -19.11 15.32
N SER A 100 -20.54 -19.86 14.31
CA SER A 100 -20.08 -19.75 12.92
C SER A 100 -20.45 -18.43 12.26
N VAL A 101 -21.62 -17.87 12.59
CA VAL A 101 -22.10 -16.59 12.05
C VAL A 101 -21.21 -15.44 12.51
N PHE A 102 -20.81 -15.43 13.78
CA PHE A 102 -19.90 -14.41 14.30
C PHE A 102 -18.49 -14.54 13.70
N HIS A 103 -18.02 -15.76 13.48
CA HIS A 103 -16.77 -16.01 12.77
C HIS A 103 -16.81 -15.48 11.33
N PHE A 104 -17.92 -15.71 10.63
CA PHE A 104 -18.12 -15.19 9.28
C PHE A 104 -18.17 -13.65 9.24
N LEU A 105 -18.89 -13.01 10.18
CA LEU A 105 -18.93 -11.54 10.28
C LEU A 105 -17.55 -10.93 10.57
N TRP A 106 -16.74 -11.59 11.40
CA TRP A 106 -15.37 -11.20 11.63
C TRP A 106 -14.53 -11.26 10.33
N LEU A 107 -14.60 -12.38 9.61
CA LEU A 107 -13.91 -12.53 8.31
C LEU A 107 -14.36 -11.50 7.28
N LEU A 108 -15.67 -11.21 7.21
CA LEU A 108 -16.22 -10.19 6.32
C LEU A 108 -15.66 -8.80 6.65
N THR A 109 -15.65 -8.44 7.93
CA THR A 109 -15.09 -7.18 8.42
C THR A 109 -13.61 -7.06 8.05
N SER A 110 -12.86 -8.15 8.21
CA SER A 110 -11.45 -8.23 7.83
C SER A 110 -11.20 -8.02 6.34
N VAL A 111 -12.05 -8.59 5.47
CA VAL A 111 -11.97 -8.37 4.03
C VAL A 111 -12.31 -6.92 3.67
N CYS A 112 -13.29 -6.30 4.32
CA CYS A 112 -13.57 -4.87 4.14
C CYS A 112 -12.36 -4.00 4.48
N LEU A 113 -11.62 -4.32 5.54
CA LEU A 113 -10.38 -3.62 5.89
C LEU A 113 -9.28 -3.79 4.83
N PHE A 114 -9.15 -4.97 4.20
CA PHE A 114 -8.22 -5.15 3.08
C PHE A 114 -8.61 -4.33 1.85
N ILE A 115 -9.90 -4.29 1.50
CA ILE A 115 -10.40 -3.45 0.40
C ILE A 115 -10.10 -1.98 0.68
N TRP A 116 -10.37 -1.52 1.90
CA TRP A 116 -10.10 -0.15 2.32
C TRP A 116 -8.61 0.20 2.18
N GLU A 117 -7.71 -0.67 2.61
CA GLU A 117 -6.27 -0.46 2.45
C GLU A 117 -5.84 -0.42 1.00
N ILE A 118 -6.31 -1.35 0.16
CA ILE A 118 -5.99 -1.34 -1.27
C ILE A 118 -6.42 0.00 -1.90
N HIS A 119 -7.63 0.46 -1.57
CA HIS A 119 -8.13 1.75 -2.02
C HIS A 119 -7.25 2.92 -1.52
N ALA A 120 -6.91 2.95 -0.22
CA ALA A 120 -6.09 3.99 0.37
C ALA A 120 -4.67 4.03 -0.21
N MET A 121 -4.06 2.87 -0.47
CA MET A 121 -2.74 2.75 -1.11
C MET A 121 -2.75 3.32 -2.52
N PHE A 122 -3.72 2.93 -3.34
CA PHE A 122 -3.82 3.45 -4.71
C PHE A 122 -4.16 4.94 -4.74
N SER A 123 -5.13 5.38 -3.95
CA SER A 123 -5.52 6.79 -3.88
C SER A 123 -4.33 7.68 -3.49
N THR A 124 -3.56 7.27 -2.49
CA THR A 124 -2.36 7.99 -2.05
C THR A 124 -1.27 7.98 -3.13
N THR A 125 -0.99 6.82 -3.73
CA THR A 125 0.08 6.70 -4.72
C THR A 125 -0.23 7.50 -6.00
N PHE A 126 -1.46 7.42 -6.51
CA PHE A 126 -1.88 8.17 -7.69
C PHE A 126 -2.04 9.67 -7.40
N GLY A 127 -2.54 10.04 -6.21
CA GLY A 127 -2.65 11.43 -5.78
C GLY A 127 -1.29 12.12 -5.80
N ILE A 128 -0.28 11.50 -5.19
CA ILE A 128 1.07 12.07 -5.13
C ILE A 128 1.73 12.09 -6.52
N MET A 129 1.53 11.06 -7.33
CA MET A 129 2.06 11.05 -8.70
C MET A 129 1.44 12.16 -9.57
N LYS A 130 0.14 12.41 -9.44
CA LYS A 130 -0.55 13.52 -10.13
C LYS A 130 0.04 14.86 -9.71
N GLU A 131 0.24 15.06 -8.42
CA GLU A 131 0.80 16.30 -7.87
C GLU A 131 2.26 16.53 -8.31
N MET A 132 3.09 15.49 -8.28
CA MET A 132 4.46 15.55 -8.78
C MET A 132 4.52 15.90 -10.27
N LYS A 133 3.63 15.33 -11.10
CA LYS A 133 3.52 15.68 -12.52
C LYS A 133 3.12 17.14 -12.70
N LEU A 134 2.09 17.62 -12.00
CA LEU A 134 1.66 19.02 -12.06
C LEU A 134 2.79 19.98 -11.68
N ARG A 135 3.56 19.66 -10.63
CA ARG A 135 4.73 20.44 -10.21
C ARG A 135 5.87 20.42 -11.23
N ALA A 136 6.03 19.34 -11.99
CA ALA A 136 7.00 19.27 -13.08
C ALA A 136 6.59 20.17 -14.25
N TYR A 137 5.30 20.19 -14.60
CA TYR A 137 4.76 21.05 -15.66
C TYR A 137 4.63 22.53 -15.26
N SER A 138 4.51 22.83 -13.96
CA SER A 138 4.43 24.21 -13.46
C SER A 138 5.78 24.92 -13.40
N LYS A 139 6.90 24.20 -13.59
CA LYS A 139 8.20 24.85 -13.76
C LYS A 139 8.23 25.42 -15.18
N PRO A 140 8.36 26.74 -15.37
CA PRO A 140 8.52 27.29 -16.71
C PRO A 140 9.75 26.65 -17.36
N PRO A 141 9.73 26.41 -18.69
CA PRO A 141 10.92 25.95 -19.38
C PRO A 141 12.08 26.89 -19.07
N PRO A 142 13.32 26.38 -18.92
CA PRO A 142 14.46 27.21 -18.60
C PRO A 142 14.56 28.34 -19.63
N SER A 143 14.71 29.58 -19.17
CA SER A 143 14.83 30.70 -20.09
C SER A 143 16.12 30.55 -20.91
N TYR A 144 16.15 31.12 -22.13
CA TYR A 144 17.34 31.08 -22.98
C TYR A 144 18.62 31.51 -22.22
N ASN A 145 18.50 32.49 -21.32
CA ASN A 145 19.61 32.94 -20.47
C ASN A 145 20.07 31.89 -19.46
N GLN A 146 19.17 31.09 -18.86
CA GLN A 146 19.54 30.01 -17.95
C GLN A 146 20.24 28.85 -18.68
N VAL A 147 19.82 28.57 -19.91
CA VAL A 147 20.46 27.56 -20.76
C VAL A 147 21.86 28.03 -21.17
N LEU A 148 21.99 29.29 -21.61
CA LEU A 148 23.27 29.88 -22.00
C LEU A 148 24.26 29.93 -20.82
N GLN A 149 23.78 30.29 -19.63
CA GLN A 149 24.59 30.38 -18.42
C GLN A 149 25.09 29.01 -17.95
N ASN A 150 24.23 27.97 -17.99
CA ASN A 150 24.64 26.59 -17.71
C ASN A 150 25.66 26.07 -18.75
N PHE A 151 25.49 26.44 -20.02
CA PHE A 151 26.42 26.05 -21.08
C PHE A 151 27.79 26.73 -20.92
N LEU A 152 27.82 28.01 -20.56
CA LEU A 152 29.05 28.78 -20.29
C LEU A 152 29.80 28.26 -19.06
N LEU A 153 29.07 27.88 -18.00
CA LEU A 153 29.64 27.26 -16.80
C LEU A 153 30.30 25.90 -17.12
N LEU A 154 29.70 25.13 -18.02
CA LEU A 154 30.23 23.85 -18.50
C LEU A 154 31.51 23.99 -19.33
N ILE A 155 31.67 25.10 -20.05
CA ILE A 155 32.89 25.42 -20.82
C ILE A 155 34.00 25.93 -19.90
N LEU A 156 33.66 26.74 -18.89
CA LEU A 156 34.64 27.32 -17.95
C LEU A 156 35.19 26.32 -16.91
N LEU A 157 34.49 25.20 -16.68
CA LEU A 157 34.89 24.13 -15.76
C LEU A 157 35.65 22.97 -16.44
N LYS A 158 35.97 23.10 -17.73
CA LYS A 158 36.68 22.10 -18.54
C LYS A 158 38.01 22.65 -19.03
#